data_AF-C6BPH6-F1
#
_entry.id   AF-C6BPH6-F1
#
_cell.length_a   1.000
_cell.length_b   1.000
_cell.length_c   1.000
_cell.angle_alpha   90.00
_cell.angle_beta   90.00
_cell.angle_gamma   90.00
#
_symmetry.space_group_name_H-M   'P 1'
#
loop_
_entity.id
_entity.type
_entity.pdbx_description
1 polymer ?
#
loop_
_entity_poly.entity_id
_entity_poly.type
_entity_poly.pdbx_seq_one_letter_code
_entity_poly.pdbx_strand_id
1 'polypeptide(L)'
;MSDVSTIRIARDCDLFPEAARSGWSFQSKDMPDDGEYSCCVDGEIDATGRFVRTDDRGRFWNPELNGWIHLCIEVDFSDLELACRFENGRVVEVRDGHGVRIEDGSELPGAYWSPNIWVRV
;
A
#
# COMPACT_ATOMS: atom_id res chain seq x y z
N MET A 1 15.50 12.54 5.77
CA MET A 1 14.69 11.43 6.32
C MET A 1 14.05 10.75 5.14
N SER A 2 13.88 9.44 5.18
CA SER A 2 13.31 8.69 4.07
C SER A 2 11.80 8.93 4.07
N ASP A 3 11.27 9.64 3.07
CA ASP A 3 9.85 9.99 2.93
C ASP A 3 8.98 8.78 2.48
N VAL A 4 9.43 7.55 2.74
CA VAL A 4 8.72 6.32 2.33
C VAL A 4 8.43 5.47 3.55
N SER A 5 7.22 4.92 3.59
CA SER A 5 6.84 3.90 4.57
C SER A 5 7.17 2.52 4.03
N THR A 6 7.69 1.67 4.90
CA THR A 6 7.81 0.24 4.62
C THR A 6 6.46 -0.44 4.85
N ILE A 7 6.06 -1.37 3.98
CA ILE A 7 4.79 -2.09 4.09
C ILE A 7 5.05 -3.58 3.89
N ARG A 8 4.59 -4.40 4.82
CA ARG A 8 4.65 -5.87 4.74
C ARG A 8 3.27 -6.44 4.51
N ILE A 9 3.21 -7.56 3.79
CA ILE A 9 1.97 -8.25 3.47
C ILE A 9 2.00 -9.60 4.17
N ALA A 10 0.93 -9.91 4.90
CA ALA A 10 0.79 -11.18 5.59
C ALA A 10 0.79 -12.36 4.61
N ARG A 11 1.44 -13.46 5.03
CA ARG A 11 1.62 -14.65 4.18
C ARG A 11 0.31 -15.31 3.78
N ASP A 12 -0.72 -15.14 4.58
CA ASP A 12 -2.05 -15.72 4.49
C ASP A 12 -3.09 -14.76 3.89
N CYS A 13 -2.69 -13.57 3.43
CA CYS A 13 -3.61 -12.64 2.76
C CYS A 13 -3.82 -13.01 1.28
N ASP A 14 -4.79 -13.87 0.98
CA ASP A 14 -5.02 -14.42 -0.38
C ASP A 14 -5.42 -13.39 -1.45
N LEU A 15 -5.62 -12.12 -1.08
CA LEU A 15 -5.80 -11.02 -2.03
C LEU A 15 -4.54 -10.74 -2.85
N PHE A 16 -3.37 -11.13 -2.35
CA PHE A 16 -2.08 -10.82 -2.94
C PHE A 16 -1.44 -12.04 -3.62
N PRO A 17 -0.69 -11.83 -4.72
CA PRO A 17 0.06 -12.91 -5.36
C PRO A 17 1.10 -13.50 -4.40
N GLU A 18 1.39 -14.80 -4.52
CA GLU A 18 2.35 -15.51 -3.66
C GLU A 18 3.72 -14.80 -3.56
N ALA A 19 4.20 -14.24 -4.68
CA ALA A 19 5.44 -13.49 -4.70
C ALA A 19 5.44 -12.30 -3.71
N ALA A 20 4.34 -11.57 -3.61
CA ALA A 20 4.19 -10.44 -2.68
C ALA A 20 4.12 -10.88 -1.21
N ARG A 21 3.68 -12.12 -0.97
CA ARG A 21 3.55 -12.72 0.37
C ARG A 21 4.81 -13.43 0.84
N SER A 22 5.85 -13.54 0.00
CA SER A 22 7.04 -14.36 0.29
C SER A 22 8.01 -13.76 1.32
N GLY A 23 7.66 -12.65 1.98
CA GLY A 23 8.45 -11.99 3.01
C GLY A 23 9.17 -10.72 2.56
N TRP A 24 8.88 -10.24 1.34
CA TRP A 24 9.34 -8.95 0.85
C TRP A 24 8.63 -7.82 1.59
N SER A 25 9.31 -6.69 1.67
CA SER A 25 8.72 -5.42 2.05
C SER A 25 8.62 -4.51 0.84
N PHE A 26 7.53 -3.77 0.78
CA PHE A 26 7.27 -2.75 -0.21
C PHE A 26 7.50 -1.37 0.40
N GLN A 27 7.78 -0.39 -0.43
CA GLN A 27 7.88 1.01 -0.07
C GLN A 27 6.73 1.78 -0.71
N SER A 28 6.17 2.72 0.03
CA SER A 28 5.15 3.63 -0.48
C SER A 28 5.38 5.05 0.02
N LYS A 29 5.18 6.02 -0.86
CA LYS A 29 5.12 7.46 -0.53
C LYS A 29 3.70 7.95 -0.30
N ASP A 30 2.72 7.07 -0.54
CA ASP A 30 1.31 7.45 -0.52
C ASP A 30 0.71 7.32 0.88
N MET A 31 1.50 6.90 1.88
CA MET A 31 1.05 6.80 3.26
C MET A 31 0.81 8.19 3.87
N PRO A 32 -0.17 8.31 4.76
CA PRO A 32 -0.57 9.60 5.30
C PRO A 32 0.43 10.06 6.35
N ASP A 33 0.85 11.31 6.27
CA ASP A 33 1.50 12.01 7.36
C ASP A 33 0.51 13.01 7.95
N ASP A 34 0.29 12.96 9.26
CA ASP A 34 -0.49 13.99 9.95
C ASP A 34 0.14 14.41 11.28
N GLY A 35 -0.30 15.55 11.79
CA GLY A 35 0.24 16.15 13.01
C GLY A 35 -0.09 15.38 14.30
N GLU A 36 -1.01 14.41 14.24
CA GLU A 36 -1.44 13.63 15.40
C GLU A 36 -0.65 12.32 15.51
N TYR A 37 -0.48 11.62 14.40
CA TYR A 37 0.15 10.30 14.28
C TYR A 37 1.55 10.32 13.64
N SER A 38 2.15 11.50 13.49
CA SER A 38 3.50 11.72 12.93
C SER A 38 3.72 11.08 11.54
N CYS A 39 4.96 10.83 11.14
CA CYS A 39 5.26 10.22 9.84
C CYS A 39 5.06 8.71 9.89
N CYS A 40 4.40 8.15 8.88
CA CYS A 40 4.26 6.70 8.79
C CYS A 40 5.61 6.07 8.43
N VAL A 41 6.17 5.23 9.31
CA VAL A 41 7.49 4.62 9.08
C VAL A 41 7.37 3.17 8.61
N ASP A 42 6.35 2.44 9.06
CA ASP A 42 6.14 1.03 8.72
C ASP A 42 4.64 0.69 8.73
N GLY A 43 4.28 -0.45 8.16
CA GLY A 43 2.91 -0.90 8.04
C GLY A 43 2.80 -2.39 7.73
N GLU A 44 1.69 -3.00 8.13
CA GLU A 44 1.39 -4.40 7.87
C GLU A 44 -0.04 -4.53 7.35
N ILE A 45 -0.20 -5.20 6.21
CA ILE A 45 -1.50 -5.66 5.72
C ILE A 45 -1.69 -7.08 6.23
N ASP A 46 -2.68 -7.28 7.11
CA ASP A 46 -2.94 -8.58 7.73
C ASP A 46 -3.66 -9.57 6.80
N ALA A 47 -3.89 -10.79 7.28
CA ALA A 47 -4.59 -11.86 6.56
C ALA A 47 -5.95 -11.45 5.97
N THR A 48 -6.63 -10.49 6.62
CA THR A 48 -7.95 -9.99 6.20
C THR A 48 -7.86 -8.81 5.23
N GLY A 49 -6.65 -8.42 4.83
CA GLY A 49 -6.40 -7.23 4.02
C GLY A 49 -6.44 -5.94 4.82
N ARG A 50 -6.48 -5.98 6.15
CA ARG A 50 -6.54 -4.77 6.99
C ARG A 50 -5.14 -4.21 7.18
N PHE A 51 -4.99 -2.90 6.95
CA PHE A 51 -3.73 -2.21 7.21
C PHE A 51 -3.58 -1.82 8.68
N VAL A 52 -2.38 -2.02 9.22
CA VAL A 52 -1.96 -1.61 10.55
C VAL A 52 -0.70 -0.77 10.42
N ARG A 53 -0.77 0.48 10.89
CA ARG A 53 0.30 1.48 10.81
C ARG A 53 1.30 1.34 11.95
N THR A 54 2.54 1.69 11.69
CA THR A 54 3.56 1.98 12.71
C THR A 54 4.17 3.34 12.41
N ASP A 55 4.22 4.20 13.42
CA ASP A 55 4.85 5.52 13.36
C ASP A 55 6.01 5.60 14.37
N ASP A 56 6.62 6.78 14.49
CA ASP A 56 7.74 7.02 15.41
C ASP A 56 7.38 6.90 16.90
N ARG A 57 6.09 6.79 17.24
CA ARG A 57 5.57 6.57 18.60
C ARG A 57 5.16 5.11 18.86
N GLY A 58 5.20 4.23 17.86
CA GLY A 58 4.89 2.81 17.97
C GLY A 58 3.83 2.30 16.98
N ARG A 59 3.21 1.16 17.29
CA ARG A 59 2.20 0.51 16.43
C ARG A 59 0.80 1.00 16.79
N PHE A 60 0.05 1.49 15.80
CA PHE A 60 -1.28 2.04 15.95
C PHE A 60 -2.25 1.48 14.90
N TRP A 61 -3.54 1.54 15.22
CA TRP A 61 -4.59 1.37 14.24
C TRP A 61 -5.24 2.73 13.95
N ASN A 62 -4.88 3.35 12.83
CA ASN A 62 -5.58 4.46 12.15
C ASN A 62 -4.70 4.88 10.95
N PRO A 63 -5.19 5.33 9.77
CA PRO A 63 -6.54 5.75 9.35
C PRO A 63 -7.34 4.72 8.55
N GLU A 64 -8.64 4.95 8.36
CA GLU A 64 -9.43 4.30 7.31
C GLU A 64 -8.86 4.72 5.95
N LEU A 65 -7.95 3.88 5.44
CA LEU A 65 -7.43 3.99 4.08
C LEU A 65 -8.59 3.90 3.10
N ASN A 66 -8.69 4.88 2.21
CA ASN A 66 -9.59 4.84 1.07
C ASN A 66 -8.84 5.34 -0.15
N GLY A 67 -9.02 4.69 -1.30
CA GLY A 67 -8.35 5.05 -2.55
C GLY A 67 -7.22 4.09 -2.90
N TRP A 68 -6.27 4.53 -3.71
CA TRP A 68 -5.19 3.71 -4.24
C TRP A 68 -3.85 4.06 -3.59
N ILE A 69 -3.06 3.04 -3.29
CA ILE A 69 -1.65 3.19 -2.91
C ILE A 69 -0.78 2.37 -3.86
N HIS A 70 0.41 2.90 -4.14
CA HIS A 70 1.43 2.20 -4.89
C HIS A 70 2.47 1.58 -3.97
N LEU A 71 2.83 0.34 -4.24
CA LEU A 71 3.78 -0.48 -3.50
C LEU A 71 4.93 -0.88 -4.44
N CYS A 72 6.12 -0.34 -4.19
CA CYS A 72 7.34 -0.63 -4.96
C CYS A 72 8.31 -1.47 -4.12
N ILE A 73 9.02 -2.44 -4.71
CA ILE A 73 10.11 -3.14 -4.00
C ILE A 73 11.36 -2.26 -3.99
N GLU A 74 12.10 -2.26 -2.87
CA GLU A 74 13.27 -1.41 -2.63
C GLU A 74 14.48 -1.71 -3.55
N VAL A 75 14.49 -2.87 -4.22
CA VAL A 75 15.68 -3.36 -4.93
C VAL A 75 15.34 -3.93 -6.30
N ASP A 76 16.11 -3.51 -7.32
CA ASP A 76 16.12 -3.80 -8.77
C ASP A 76 15.98 -5.28 -9.23
N PHE A 77 15.62 -6.22 -8.36
CA PHE A 77 15.59 -7.66 -8.65
C PHE A 77 14.20 -8.24 -8.93
N SER A 78 13.13 -7.43 -8.86
CA SER A 78 11.80 -7.85 -9.31
C SER A 78 10.99 -6.70 -9.91
N ASP A 79 10.41 -6.92 -11.09
CA ASP A 79 9.40 -6.04 -11.70
C ASP A 79 8.05 -6.07 -10.95
N LEU A 80 8.01 -6.60 -9.72
CA LEU A 80 6.79 -6.72 -8.94
C LEU A 80 6.47 -5.39 -8.27
N GLU A 81 5.69 -4.59 -8.98
CA GLU A 81 5.02 -3.42 -8.46
C GLU A 81 3.54 -3.73 -8.28
N LEU A 82 2.93 -3.22 -7.22
CA LEU A 82 1.51 -3.44 -6.93
C LEU A 82 0.79 -2.11 -6.71
N ALA A 83 -0.42 -2.03 -7.24
CA ALA A 83 -1.39 -1.02 -6.87
C ALA A 83 -2.47 -1.66 -5.99
N CYS A 84 -2.69 -1.11 -4.80
CA CYS A 84 -3.69 -1.63 -3.85
C CYS A 84 -4.79 -0.61 -3.64
N ARG A 85 -6.04 -1.02 -3.87
CA ARG A 85 -7.21 -0.20 -3.54
C ARG A 85 -7.71 -0.53 -2.15
N PHE A 86 -7.87 0.50 -1.34
CA PHE A 86 -8.43 0.42 0.00
C PHE A 86 -9.86 0.97 0.03
N GLU A 87 -10.70 0.31 0.84
CA GLU A 87 -11.99 0.81 1.31
C GLU A 87 -12.07 0.56 2.82
N ASN A 88 -12.33 1.60 3.60
CA ASN A 88 -12.45 1.54 5.06
C ASN A 88 -11.28 0.79 5.73
N GLY A 89 -10.04 1.08 5.30
CA GLY A 89 -8.82 0.50 5.87
C GLY A 89 -8.53 -0.94 5.45
N ARG A 90 -9.30 -1.51 4.51
CA ARG A 90 -9.08 -2.86 3.97
C ARG A 90 -8.77 -2.82 2.49
N VAL A 91 -7.83 -3.65 2.07
CA VAL A 91 -7.58 -3.95 0.67
C VAL A 91 -8.82 -4.65 0.10
N VAL A 92 -9.34 -4.10 -0.98
CA VAL A 92 -10.45 -4.67 -1.73
C VAL A 92 -10.05 -5.03 -3.16
N GLU A 93 -8.88 -4.57 -3.61
CA GLU A 93 -8.37 -4.85 -4.94
C GLU A 93 -6.85 -4.71 -4.98
N VAL A 94 -6.21 -5.61 -5.72
CA VAL A 94 -4.76 -5.58 -5.99
C VAL A 94 -4.56 -5.74 -7.49
N ARG A 95 -3.73 -4.89 -8.07
CA ARG A 95 -3.34 -4.92 -9.49
C ARG A 95 -1.83 -4.86 -9.64
N ASP A 96 -1.34 -5.21 -10.82
CA ASP A 96 0.03 -4.86 -11.20
C ASP A 96 0.20 -3.34 -11.23
N GLY A 97 1.35 -2.87 -10.75
CA GLY A 97 1.70 -1.44 -10.71
C GLY A 97 1.92 -0.85 -12.10
N HIS A 98 2.25 -1.69 -13.09
CA HIS A 98 2.58 -1.30 -14.48
C HIS A 98 1.38 -0.84 -15.33
N GLY A 99 0.19 -0.75 -14.73
CA GLY A 99 -0.99 -0.18 -15.37
C GLY A 99 -1.87 -1.24 -16.05
N VAL A 100 -3.18 -1.04 -15.91
CA VAL A 100 -4.17 -1.81 -16.66
C VAL A 100 -4.08 -1.37 -18.13
N ARG A 101 -3.69 -2.28 -19.02
CA ARG A 101 -3.85 -2.07 -20.45
C ARG A 101 -5.34 -1.94 -20.77
N ILE A 102 -5.75 -0.79 -21.28
CA ILE A 102 -7.08 -0.61 -21.84
C ILE A 102 -7.07 -1.16 -23.27
N GLU A 103 -8.19 -1.73 -23.74
CA GLU A 103 -8.31 -2.33 -25.08
C GLU A 103 -7.92 -1.40 -26.24
N ASP A 104 -7.90 -0.09 -26.02
CA ASP A 104 -7.49 0.92 -27.01
C ASP A 104 -5.97 1.14 -27.09
N GLY A 105 -5.19 0.41 -26.28
CA GLY A 105 -3.73 0.51 -26.25
C GLY A 105 -3.19 1.67 -25.42
N SER A 106 -4.05 2.42 -24.71
CA SER A 106 -3.62 3.38 -23.70
C SER A 106 -3.27 2.67 -22.38
N GLU A 107 -2.21 3.16 -21.74
CA GLU A 107 -1.83 2.75 -20.39
C GLU A 107 -2.41 3.78 -19.42
N LEU A 108 -3.21 3.32 -18.46
CA LEU A 108 -3.48 4.16 -17.29
C LEU A 108 -2.16 4.25 -16.50
N PRO A 109 -1.63 5.45 -16.22
CA PRO A 109 -0.44 5.56 -15.40
C PRO A 109 -0.72 4.87 -14.06
N GLY A 110 0.13 3.90 -13.70
CA GLY A 110 0.03 3.14 -12.46
C GLY A 110 -0.30 4.06 -11.29
N ALA A 111 -1.53 3.94 -10.78
CA ALA A 111 -2.06 4.55 -9.55
C ALA A 111 -1.67 6.02 -9.21
N TYR A 112 -1.25 6.87 -10.16
CA TYR A 112 -0.70 8.18 -9.82
C TYR A 112 -1.68 9.34 -9.79
N TRP A 113 -2.98 9.06 -9.60
CA TRP A 113 -3.95 10.02 -9.07
C TRP A 113 -4.69 9.33 -7.94
N SER A 114 -4.12 9.39 -6.74
CA SER A 114 -4.75 8.89 -5.52
C SER A 114 -5.66 9.97 -4.94
N PRO A 115 -7.00 9.93 -5.16
CA PRO A 115 -7.94 10.69 -4.35
C PRO A 115 -8.06 10.00 -2.99
N ASN A 116 -6.96 9.98 -2.23
CA ASN A 116 -6.94 9.32 -0.94
C ASN A 116 -7.72 10.17 0.06
N ILE A 117 -8.71 9.56 0.69
CA ILE A 117 -9.46 10.18 1.78
C ILE A 117 -9.09 9.43 3.05
N TRP A 118 -8.35 10.12 3.90
CA TRP A 118 -7.96 9.62 5.21
C TRP A 118 -9.05 9.97 6.21
N VAL A 119 -9.88 8.99 6.56
CA VAL A 119 -10.94 9.19 7.53
C VAL A 119 -10.39 8.92 8.92
N ARG A 120 -10.64 9.86 9.84
CA ARG A 120 -10.37 9.70 11.27
C ARG A 120 -11.52 8.91 11.88
N VAL A 121 -11.23 7.71 12.38
CA VAL A 121 -12.17 6.93 13.22
C VAL A 121 -11.88 7.17 14.69
#